data_AF-A0A2I2G965-F1
#
_entry.id   AF-A0A2I2G965-F1
#
_cell.length_a   1.000
_cell.length_b   1.000
_cell.length_c   1.000
_cell.angle_alpha   90.00
_cell.angle_beta   90.00
_cell.angle_gamma   90.00
#
_symmetry.space_group_name_H-M   'P 1'
#
loop_
_entity.id
_entity.type
_entity.pdbx_description
1 polymer ?
#
loop_
_entity_poly.entity_id
_entity_poly.type
_entity_poly.pdbx_seq_one_letter_code
_entity_poly.pdbx_strand_id
1 'polypeptide(L)'
;MPHPESDSQPPSDSATEQEQLTSLPFPPVTHSHILNCSFHSWQPRYRTFTPKSRALPLTTSFVSYLRADGIVLPPEDIQPTDDDKLDAYSDDSAEEEPDPSTEWKEIHAQVKSTISEFGGIVTPKLNWSAPKDASWMSATNDLQCRTPNDVYLLLKSSDFVTHDLEYPFDGCVADSTDSSSSDASPPEVPYHLVLRKYVNFNPSLEFRCFVRNRVLLCICQRDQNHFDFLFPMRDSLRSRIQAFFDEKLKDTFPDPNFVFDVYLPPPHQRAWLVDINPWAERTDPLLFGWLEILQMKDPIGIQEEDGAEEQFVRLSLNGNNPTILDTGAAGESDSESESEEDLEDEFDDDNPFLPEFRLVKRDDPEAYAFTTPQYSASKLPKEVVEASMTGPGGMSEFLGKWQDILAKQTQESDSDSEGGR
;
A
#
# COMPACT_ATOMS: atom_id res chain seq x y z
N MET A 1 -44.08 -46.35 45.54
CA MET A 1 -44.55 -46.48 44.14
C MET A 1 -45.95 -45.90 44.05
N PRO A 2 -46.36 -45.20 42.98
CA PRO A 2 -45.57 -44.42 42.00
C PRO A 2 -46.13 -42.99 41.69
N HIS A 3 -45.27 -42.16 41.07
CA HIS A 3 -45.42 -40.94 40.21
C HIS A 3 -46.23 -39.71 40.67
N PRO A 4 -45.69 -38.48 40.40
CA PRO A 4 -45.96 -37.83 39.12
C PRO A 4 -44.73 -37.28 38.39
N GLU A 5 -44.92 -37.10 37.09
CA GLU A 5 -44.02 -36.52 36.09
C GLU A 5 -43.79 -35.02 36.34
N SER A 6 -42.56 -34.56 36.13
CA SER A 6 -42.27 -33.17 35.78
C SER A 6 -41.31 -33.17 34.60
N ASP A 7 -41.84 -32.70 33.48
CA ASP A 7 -41.17 -32.48 32.20
C ASP A 7 -39.93 -31.60 32.39
N SER A 8 -38.76 -32.11 32.02
CA SER A 8 -37.52 -31.32 31.95
C SER A 8 -37.05 -31.34 30.51
N GLN A 9 -37.37 -30.26 29.79
CA GLN A 9 -36.73 -29.95 28.52
C GLN A 9 -35.22 -29.79 28.75
N PRO A 10 -34.35 -30.40 27.92
CA PRO A 10 -32.93 -30.08 27.95
C PRO A 10 -32.74 -28.62 27.49
N PRO A 11 -31.78 -27.87 28.07
CA PRO A 11 -31.45 -26.56 27.55
C PRO A 11 -30.96 -26.74 26.12
N SER A 12 -31.62 -26.03 25.20
CA SER A 12 -31.24 -25.90 23.81
C SER A 12 -29.78 -25.46 23.72
N ASP A 13 -28.99 -26.19 22.93
CA ASP A 13 -27.69 -25.75 22.44
C ASP A 13 -27.78 -24.28 22.04
N SER A 14 -26.97 -23.46 22.72
CA SER A 14 -26.69 -22.09 22.33
C SER A 14 -25.99 -22.14 20.97
N ALA A 15 -26.79 -22.11 19.91
CA ALA A 15 -26.34 -21.68 18.61
C ALA A 15 -25.66 -20.32 18.81
N THR A 16 -24.35 -20.29 18.61
CA THR A 16 -23.55 -19.07 18.66
C THR A 16 -24.10 -18.18 17.54
N GLU A 17 -24.88 -17.17 17.90
CA GLU A 17 -25.25 -16.10 16.97
C GLU A 17 -23.94 -15.47 16.50
N GLN A 18 -23.53 -15.79 15.27
CA GLN A 18 -22.49 -15.04 14.58
C GLN A 18 -23.05 -13.64 14.37
N GLU A 19 -22.75 -12.72 15.29
CA GLU A 19 -23.06 -11.31 15.14
C GLU A 19 -22.55 -10.86 13.76
N GLN A 20 -23.47 -10.39 12.91
CA GLN A 20 -23.11 -9.89 11.60
C GLN A 20 -22.20 -8.67 11.79
N LEU A 21 -20.94 -8.79 11.39
CA LEU A 21 -19.98 -7.68 11.41
C LEU A 21 -20.49 -6.56 10.51
N THR A 22 -20.78 -5.40 11.10
CA THR A 22 -21.20 -4.18 10.38
C THR A 22 -20.02 -3.30 9.95
N SER A 23 -18.82 -3.60 10.44
CA SER A 23 -17.56 -2.93 10.13
C SER A 23 -16.38 -3.90 10.27
N LEU A 24 -15.24 -3.54 9.68
CA LEU A 24 -14.00 -4.34 9.79
C LEU A 24 -13.46 -4.27 11.23
N PRO A 25 -13.06 -5.40 11.84
CA PRO A 25 -12.65 -5.45 13.24
C PRO A 25 -11.19 -4.98 13.42
N PHE A 26 -10.89 -3.73 13.04
CA PHE A 26 -9.58 -3.13 13.28
C PHE A 26 -9.40 -2.76 14.76
N PRO A 27 -8.18 -2.91 15.31
CA PRO A 27 -7.84 -2.21 16.54
C PRO A 27 -7.89 -0.69 16.30
N PRO A 28 -8.17 0.12 17.34
CA PRO A 28 -8.14 1.58 17.21
C PRO A 28 -6.80 2.07 16.67
N VAL A 29 -6.85 2.88 15.60
CA VAL A 29 -5.66 3.49 14.98
C VAL A 29 -5.32 4.75 15.76
N THR A 30 -4.10 4.84 16.29
CA THR A 30 -3.69 6.02 17.09
C THR A 30 -2.90 7.03 16.28
N HIS A 31 -2.85 8.28 16.73
CA HIS A 31 -2.00 9.31 16.13
C HIS A 31 -0.53 8.88 16.06
N SER A 32 0.00 8.28 17.13
CA SER A 32 1.38 7.76 17.15
C SER A 32 1.61 6.68 16.10
N HIS A 33 0.64 5.80 15.84
CA HIS A 33 0.78 4.77 14.82
C HIS A 33 0.97 5.36 13.42
N ILE A 34 0.20 6.40 13.07
CA ILE A 34 0.37 7.13 11.81
C ILE A 34 1.74 7.83 11.74
N LEU A 35 2.14 8.51 12.82
CA LEU A 35 3.43 9.22 12.89
C LEU A 35 4.63 8.26 12.80
N ASN A 36 4.54 7.06 13.38
CA ASN A 36 5.57 6.02 13.29
C ASN A 36 5.77 5.53 11.85
N CYS A 37 4.72 5.55 11.03
CA CYS A 37 4.78 5.20 9.61
C CYS A 37 5.26 6.36 8.72
N SER A 38 5.49 7.55 9.27
CA SER A 38 6.03 8.67 8.49
C SER A 38 7.48 8.42 8.08
N PHE A 39 7.83 8.80 6.85
CA PHE A 39 9.14 8.55 6.26
C PHE A 39 10.30 9.08 7.12
N HIS A 40 10.16 10.29 7.65
CA HIS A 40 11.19 10.89 8.49
C HIS A 40 11.37 10.18 9.85
N SER A 41 10.36 9.43 10.31
CA SER A 41 10.41 8.66 11.56
C SER A 41 11.14 7.33 11.37
N TRP A 42 10.74 6.52 10.38
CA TRP A 42 11.33 5.18 10.20
C TRP A 42 12.65 5.17 9.42
N GLN A 43 12.83 6.08 8.45
CA GLN A 43 13.99 6.04 7.55
C GLN A 43 15.33 6.16 8.27
N PRO A 44 15.52 7.02 9.30
CA PRO A 44 16.79 7.10 10.01
C PRO A 44 17.23 5.77 10.63
N ARG A 45 16.29 4.96 11.12
CA ARG A 45 16.55 3.63 11.72
C ARG A 45 16.93 2.60 10.66
N TYR A 46 16.48 2.80 9.42
CA TYR A 46 16.49 1.81 8.34
C TYR A 46 17.28 2.24 7.09
N ARG A 47 18.04 3.34 7.22
CA ARG A 47 18.77 4.00 6.12
C ARG A 47 19.71 3.09 5.32
N THR A 48 20.20 2.00 5.90
CA THR A 48 21.18 1.09 5.27
C THR A 48 20.56 0.11 4.29
N PHE A 49 19.24 -0.07 4.34
CA PHE A 49 18.50 -1.03 3.53
C PHE A 49 17.34 -0.40 2.76
N THR A 50 17.36 0.92 2.59
CA THR A 50 16.40 1.67 1.78
C THR A 50 17.17 2.44 0.70
N PRO A 51 16.56 2.72 -0.48
CA PRO A 51 17.18 3.54 -1.50
C PRO A 51 17.63 4.90 -0.96
N LYS A 52 18.68 5.46 -1.57
CA LYS A 52 19.21 6.77 -1.16
C LYS A 52 18.10 7.83 -1.30
N SER A 53 17.83 8.53 -0.21
CA SER A 53 16.80 9.55 -0.12
C SER A 53 17.28 10.73 0.72
N ARG A 54 16.60 11.87 0.57
CA ARG A 54 16.76 13.04 1.44
C ARG A 54 15.39 13.54 1.87
N ALA A 55 15.22 13.70 3.18
CA ALA A 55 14.05 14.35 3.76
C ALA A 55 14.39 15.81 4.06
N LEU A 56 13.57 16.73 3.52
CA LEU A 56 13.68 18.17 3.69
C LEU A 56 12.53 18.63 4.59
N PRO A 57 12.79 19.10 5.82
CA PRO A 57 11.74 19.65 6.68
C PRO A 57 11.03 20.81 5.98
N LEU A 58 9.69 20.79 5.96
CA LEU A 58 8.90 21.82 5.28
C LEU A 58 8.62 23.00 6.20
N THR A 59 8.71 24.19 5.63
CA THR A 59 8.27 25.43 6.30
C THR A 59 6.76 25.59 6.18
N THR A 60 6.15 26.33 7.09
CA THR A 60 4.72 26.66 7.02
C THR A 60 4.37 27.33 5.68
N SER A 61 5.22 28.21 5.15
CA SER A 61 5.01 28.85 3.85
C SER A 61 4.95 27.84 2.70
N PHE A 62 5.84 26.84 2.68
CA PHE A 62 5.81 25.80 1.64
C PHE A 62 4.57 24.90 1.76
N VAL A 63 4.17 24.56 3.00
CA VAL A 63 2.93 23.80 3.24
C VAL A 63 1.70 24.60 2.79
N SER A 64 1.63 25.89 3.08
CA SER A 64 0.57 26.78 2.59
C SER A 64 0.54 26.86 1.08
N TYR A 65 1.70 26.91 0.43
CA TYR A 65 1.81 26.85 -1.04
C TYR A 65 1.26 25.55 -1.62
N LEU A 66 1.55 24.40 -1.00
CA LEU A 66 0.99 23.12 -1.45
C LEU A 66 -0.53 23.08 -1.30
N ARG A 67 -1.07 23.61 -0.19
CA ARG A 67 -2.52 23.69 0.09
C ARG A 67 -3.26 24.72 -0.76
N ALA A 68 -2.57 25.70 -1.34
CA ALA A 68 -3.21 26.72 -2.14
C ALA A 68 -3.79 26.11 -3.42
N ASP A 69 -5.01 26.51 -3.76
CA ASP A 69 -5.68 26.10 -5.01
C ASP A 69 -4.90 26.59 -6.24
N GLY A 70 -4.99 25.81 -7.33
CA GLY A 70 -4.31 26.12 -8.59
C GLY A 70 -2.82 25.77 -8.59
N ILE A 71 -2.20 25.84 -9.76
CA ILE A 71 -0.80 25.47 -9.98
C ILE A 71 -0.04 26.72 -10.43
N VAL A 72 0.69 27.34 -9.50
CA VAL A 72 1.58 28.48 -9.78
C VAL A 72 3.01 27.98 -9.58
N LEU A 73 3.82 27.99 -10.64
CA LEU A 73 5.18 27.48 -10.60
C LEU A 73 6.20 28.61 -10.57
N PRO A 74 7.36 28.43 -9.90
CA PRO A 74 8.48 29.35 -10.02
C PRO A 74 8.94 29.51 -11.48
N PRO A 75 9.42 30.70 -11.88
CA PRO A 75 9.96 30.91 -13.20
C PRO A 75 11.16 30.00 -13.44
N GLU A 76 11.24 29.41 -14.63
CA GLU A 76 12.36 28.55 -14.99
C GLU A 76 13.57 29.37 -15.43
N ASP A 77 14.77 28.97 -14.98
CA ASP A 77 16.05 29.58 -15.39
C ASP A 77 16.42 29.16 -16.85
N ILE A 78 15.45 28.99 -17.75
CA ILE A 78 15.69 28.60 -19.14
C ILE A 78 16.07 29.85 -19.94
N GLN A 79 17.29 29.84 -20.50
CA GLN A 79 17.65 30.75 -21.58
C GLN A 79 16.75 30.42 -22.78
N PRO A 80 15.91 31.33 -23.28
CA PRO A 80 15.01 31.05 -24.38
C PRO A 80 15.83 30.58 -25.59
N THR A 81 15.46 29.43 -26.15
CA THR A 81 16.07 28.95 -27.39
C THR A 81 15.43 29.67 -28.58
N ASP A 82 16.17 29.85 -29.68
CA ASP A 82 15.67 30.61 -30.84
C ASP A 82 14.42 29.99 -31.50
N ASP A 83 14.08 28.74 -31.19
CA ASP A 83 12.86 28.05 -31.63
C ASP A 83 11.61 28.42 -30.80
N ASP A 84 11.77 29.02 -29.61
CA ASP A 84 10.66 29.47 -28.74
C ASP A 84 10.05 30.81 -29.22
N LYS A 85 10.58 31.38 -30.31
CA LYS A 85 10.13 32.67 -30.87
C LYS A 85 8.97 32.56 -31.87
N LEU A 86 8.46 31.36 -32.16
CA LEU A 86 7.41 31.19 -33.17
C LEU A 86 5.99 31.45 -32.63
N ASP A 87 5.77 31.40 -31.31
CA ASP A 87 4.45 31.56 -30.69
C ASP A 87 4.23 32.92 -29.99
N ALA A 88 5.02 33.94 -30.35
CA ALA A 88 4.86 35.31 -29.85
C ALA A 88 3.72 36.07 -30.55
N TYR A 89 2.49 35.58 -30.40
CA TYR A 89 1.26 36.35 -30.65
C TYR A 89 0.32 36.24 -29.45
N SER A 90 0.72 36.77 -28.29
CA SER A 90 -0.23 37.15 -27.24
C SER A 90 0.33 38.22 -26.28
N ASP A 91 -0.22 39.42 -26.44
CA ASP A 91 -0.43 40.54 -25.50
C ASP A 91 0.71 41.02 -24.57
N ASP A 92 1.15 42.25 -24.83
CA ASP A 92 2.20 43.04 -24.14
C ASP A 92 1.67 43.63 -22.81
N SER A 93 0.93 42.84 -22.03
CA SER A 93 0.36 43.21 -20.71
C SER A 93 0.35 42.05 -19.72
N ALA A 94 1.37 41.19 -19.76
CA ALA A 94 1.62 40.23 -18.69
C ALA A 94 2.18 40.98 -17.47
N GLU A 95 1.33 41.27 -16.49
CA GLU A 95 1.81 41.51 -15.12
C GLU A 95 2.69 40.32 -14.73
N GLU A 96 3.95 40.55 -14.36
CA GLU A 96 4.86 39.48 -13.92
C GLU A 96 4.19 38.71 -12.77
N GLU A 97 3.77 37.47 -13.03
CA GLU A 97 3.17 36.65 -11.98
C GLU A 97 4.18 36.52 -10.82
N PRO A 98 3.73 36.73 -9.56
CA PRO A 98 4.63 36.76 -8.43
C PRO A 98 5.27 35.38 -8.24
N ASP A 99 6.60 35.32 -8.26
CA ASP A 99 7.37 34.08 -8.03
C ASP A 99 7.06 33.51 -6.63
N PRO A 100 6.38 32.35 -6.54
CA PRO A 100 6.01 31.77 -5.26
C PRO A 100 7.23 31.30 -4.47
N SER A 101 8.35 31.00 -5.13
CA SER A 101 9.57 30.51 -4.48
C SER A 101 10.23 31.53 -3.57
N THR A 102 9.85 32.80 -3.69
CA THR A 102 10.40 33.89 -2.88
C THR A 102 10.18 33.68 -1.38
N GLU A 103 9.09 33.02 -0.98
CA GLU A 103 8.76 32.73 0.42
C GLU A 103 9.46 31.47 0.97
N TRP A 104 10.02 30.63 0.10
CA TRP A 104 10.63 29.34 0.46
C TRP A 104 11.93 29.05 -0.29
N LYS A 105 12.72 30.10 -0.57
CA LYS A 105 13.99 30.04 -1.34
C LYS A 105 14.95 28.96 -0.87
N GLU A 106 15.02 28.72 0.44
CA GLU A 106 15.90 27.70 1.02
C GLU A 106 15.47 26.29 0.58
N ILE A 107 14.17 25.97 0.67
CA ILE A 107 13.63 24.69 0.20
C ILE A 107 13.86 24.55 -1.30
N HIS A 108 13.63 25.62 -2.08
CA HIS A 108 13.89 25.62 -3.52
C HIS A 108 15.35 25.26 -3.86
N ALA A 109 16.30 25.90 -3.18
CA ALA A 109 17.72 25.63 -3.34
C ALA A 109 18.09 24.20 -2.92
N GLN A 110 17.52 23.69 -1.83
CA GLN A 110 17.73 22.32 -1.37
C GLN A 110 17.17 21.29 -2.36
N VAL A 111 16.01 21.55 -2.99
CA VAL A 111 15.45 20.71 -4.06
C VAL A 111 16.39 20.69 -5.26
N LYS A 112 16.79 21.87 -5.80
CA LYS A 112 17.74 22.00 -6.92
C LYS A 112 19.06 21.22 -6.65
N SER A 113 19.63 21.41 -5.46
CA SER A 113 20.86 20.75 -5.03
C SER A 113 20.70 19.23 -4.94
N THR A 114 19.58 18.75 -4.38
CA THR A 114 19.34 17.32 -4.19
C THR A 114 19.12 16.59 -5.52
N ILE A 115 18.40 17.21 -6.45
CA ILE A 115 18.24 16.69 -7.82
C ILE A 115 19.62 16.51 -8.46
N SER A 116 20.46 17.55 -8.39
CA SER A 116 21.81 17.52 -8.95
C SER A 116 22.68 16.43 -8.31
N GLU A 117 22.67 16.32 -6.98
CA GLU A 117 23.43 15.29 -6.25
C GLU A 117 22.97 13.86 -6.60
N PHE A 118 21.69 13.67 -6.86
CA PHE A 118 21.12 12.34 -7.10
C PHE A 118 21.25 11.90 -8.57
N GLY A 119 21.96 12.67 -9.39
CA GLY A 119 22.21 12.36 -10.80
C GLY A 119 21.16 12.92 -11.75
N GLY A 120 20.45 13.96 -11.33
CA GLY A 120 19.51 14.70 -12.16
C GLY A 120 18.08 14.15 -12.20
N ILE A 121 17.79 13.02 -11.53
CA ILE A 121 16.46 12.42 -11.50
C ILE A 121 16.11 11.97 -10.09
N VAL A 122 14.96 12.45 -9.60
CA VAL A 122 14.39 12.08 -8.30
C VAL A 122 12.92 11.73 -8.42
N THR A 123 12.38 11.05 -7.42
CA THR A 123 10.93 10.86 -7.26
C THR A 123 10.48 11.47 -5.93
N PRO A 124 9.48 12.37 -5.91
CA PRO A 124 9.03 13.04 -4.71
C PRO A 124 8.01 12.19 -3.92
N LYS A 125 7.96 12.40 -2.61
CA LYS A 125 6.83 12.03 -1.75
C LYS A 125 6.76 12.95 -0.53
N LEU A 126 5.62 13.01 0.14
CA LEU A 126 5.52 13.60 1.48
C LEU A 126 5.81 12.54 2.55
N ASN A 127 5.36 12.78 3.78
CA ASN A 127 5.57 11.91 4.93
C ASN A 127 5.13 10.48 4.65
N TRP A 128 3.99 10.26 3.98
CA TRP A 128 3.43 8.92 3.78
C TRP A 128 3.25 8.60 2.31
N SER A 129 2.75 9.55 1.53
CA SER A 129 2.27 9.26 0.18
C SER A 129 3.16 9.86 -0.92
N ALA A 130 3.36 9.09 -1.99
CA ALA A 130 3.94 9.55 -3.25
C ALA A 130 2.81 9.95 -4.22
N PRO A 131 3.02 10.95 -5.10
CA PRO A 131 1.98 11.48 -5.99
C PRO A 131 1.71 10.59 -7.21
N LYS A 132 1.46 9.29 -7.00
CA LYS A 132 1.31 8.27 -8.05
C LYS A 132 0.08 8.50 -8.92
N ASP A 133 -0.98 8.99 -8.31
CA ASP A 133 -2.24 9.45 -8.89
C ASP A 133 -2.07 10.69 -9.79
N ALA A 134 -0.99 11.46 -9.62
CA ALA A 134 -0.69 12.65 -10.42
C ALA A 134 0.32 12.40 -11.55
N SER A 135 0.71 11.15 -11.81
CA SER A 135 1.71 10.82 -12.85
C SER A 135 1.37 11.35 -14.25
N TRP A 136 0.08 11.47 -14.56
CA TRP A 136 -0.46 12.04 -15.81
C TRP A 136 -0.10 13.50 -16.04
N MET A 137 0.29 14.24 -14.99
CA MET A 137 0.75 15.63 -15.10
C MET A 137 2.20 15.74 -15.57
N SER A 138 2.98 14.65 -15.46
CA SER A 138 4.34 14.60 -15.98
C SER A 138 4.33 14.36 -17.49
N ALA A 139 5.22 15.04 -18.22
CA ALA A 139 5.40 14.83 -19.67
C ALA A 139 5.77 13.38 -20.02
N THR A 140 6.38 12.64 -19.08
CA THR A 140 6.77 11.23 -19.23
C THR A 140 5.73 10.25 -18.70
N ASN A 141 4.60 10.74 -18.17
CA ASN A 141 3.58 9.94 -17.50
C ASN A 141 4.16 9.03 -16.39
N ASP A 142 5.11 9.56 -15.63
CA ASP A 142 5.79 8.89 -14.53
C ASP A 142 6.15 9.86 -13.41
N LEU A 143 6.80 9.36 -12.36
CA LEU A 143 7.19 10.14 -11.18
C LEU A 143 8.59 10.76 -11.28
N GLN A 144 9.22 10.72 -12.45
CA GLN A 144 10.61 11.17 -12.62
C GLN A 144 10.67 12.69 -12.72
N CYS A 145 11.16 13.33 -11.67
CA CYS A 145 11.40 14.77 -11.64
C CYS A 145 12.87 15.09 -11.96
N ARG A 146 13.08 15.97 -12.94
CA ARG A 146 14.38 16.50 -13.37
C ARG A 146 14.55 17.96 -12.98
N THR A 147 13.46 18.68 -12.78
CA THR A 147 13.45 20.06 -12.32
C THR A 147 12.69 20.19 -11.00
N PRO A 148 12.89 21.28 -10.24
CA PRO A 148 12.03 21.60 -9.10
C PRO A 148 10.56 21.75 -9.51
N ASN A 149 10.30 22.28 -10.70
CA ASN A 149 8.93 22.47 -11.20
C ASN A 149 8.22 21.14 -11.42
N ASP A 150 8.91 20.11 -11.93
CA ASP A 150 8.36 18.76 -12.00
C ASP A 150 7.93 18.25 -10.62
N VAL A 151 8.72 18.54 -9.58
CA VAL A 151 8.40 18.15 -8.20
C VAL A 151 7.14 18.86 -7.73
N TYR A 152 7.07 20.18 -7.89
CA TYR A 152 5.93 20.97 -7.40
C TYR A 152 4.65 20.66 -8.17
N LEU A 153 4.76 20.45 -9.48
CA LEU A 153 3.65 20.08 -10.34
C LEU A 153 3.00 18.77 -9.88
N LEU A 154 3.80 17.71 -9.67
CA LEU A 154 3.28 16.42 -9.19
C LEU A 154 2.67 16.52 -7.80
N LEU A 155 3.34 17.23 -6.87
CA LEU A 155 2.83 17.36 -5.51
C LEU A 155 1.52 18.13 -5.44
N LYS A 156 1.39 19.23 -6.19
CA LYS A 156 0.16 20.05 -6.20
C LYS A 156 -1.01 19.41 -6.94
N SER A 157 -0.74 18.39 -7.75
CA SER A 157 -1.76 17.73 -8.57
C SER A 157 -2.20 16.36 -8.02
N SER A 158 -1.77 16.00 -6.82
CA SER A 158 -2.01 14.69 -6.20
C SER A 158 -2.99 14.79 -5.04
N ASP A 159 -4.07 14.02 -5.13
CA ASP A 159 -5.05 13.84 -4.06
C ASP A 159 -4.43 13.11 -2.87
N PHE A 160 -3.49 12.19 -3.12
CA PHE A 160 -2.75 11.54 -2.04
C PHE A 160 -1.91 12.52 -1.23
N VAL A 161 -1.29 13.50 -1.90
CA VAL A 161 -0.53 14.56 -1.22
C VAL A 161 -1.47 15.49 -0.44
N THR A 162 -2.62 15.85 -1.01
CA THR A 162 -3.66 16.63 -0.31
C THR A 162 -4.15 15.90 0.93
N HIS A 163 -4.43 14.59 0.83
CA HIS A 163 -4.82 13.77 1.97
C HIS A 163 -3.75 13.77 3.08
N ASP A 164 -2.46 13.61 2.72
CA ASP A 164 -1.36 13.70 3.70
C ASP A 164 -1.36 15.04 4.46
N LEU A 165 -1.78 16.14 3.82
CA LEU A 165 -1.74 17.48 4.40
C LEU A 165 -3.00 17.87 5.20
N GLU A 166 -4.17 17.35 4.82
CA GLU A 166 -5.47 17.77 5.36
C GLU A 166 -6.10 16.73 6.27
N TYR A 167 -5.92 15.45 5.97
CA TYR A 167 -6.59 14.33 6.64
C TYR A 167 -5.63 13.25 7.19
N PRO A 168 -4.42 13.58 7.70
CA PRO A 168 -3.45 12.57 8.12
C PRO A 168 -3.96 11.69 9.27
N PHE A 169 -4.82 12.23 10.13
CA PHE A 169 -5.35 11.57 11.32
C PHE A 169 -6.83 11.20 11.21
N ASP A 170 -7.40 11.23 10.00
CA ASP A 170 -8.81 10.87 9.84
C ASP A 170 -9.04 9.41 10.27
N GLY A 171 -10.06 9.22 11.12
CA GLY A 171 -10.37 7.95 11.79
C GLY A 171 -9.45 7.55 12.96
N CYS A 172 -8.51 8.41 13.38
CA CYS A 172 -7.59 8.11 14.49
C CYS A 172 -8.16 8.47 15.87
N VAL A 173 -7.69 7.77 16.89
CA VAL A 173 -7.94 8.07 18.30
C VAL A 173 -6.69 8.65 18.98
N ALA A 174 -6.90 9.41 20.05
CA ALA A 174 -5.81 9.88 20.88
C ALA A 174 -5.07 8.69 21.55
N ASP A 175 -3.76 8.83 21.72
CA ASP A 175 -2.96 7.83 22.44
C ASP A 175 -3.45 7.76 23.90
N SER A 176 -3.72 6.55 24.39
CA SER A 176 -4.46 6.30 25.65
C SER A 176 -3.70 6.66 26.94
N THR A 177 -2.63 7.46 26.86
CA THR A 177 -1.75 7.79 27.98
C THR A 177 -2.13 9.04 28.77
N ASP A 178 -3.08 9.85 28.31
CA ASP A 178 -3.53 11.04 29.06
C ASP A 178 -5.04 10.99 29.39
N SER A 179 -5.35 10.35 30.52
CA SER A 179 -6.70 10.20 31.08
C SER A 179 -7.32 11.51 31.62
N SER A 180 -6.97 12.68 31.07
CA SER A 180 -7.44 13.97 31.62
C SER A 180 -7.87 15.04 30.62
N SER A 181 -7.82 14.81 29.31
CA SER A 181 -8.36 15.75 28.33
C SER A 181 -9.04 15.02 27.18
N SER A 182 -10.36 14.88 27.27
CA SER A 182 -11.25 14.42 26.19
C SER A 182 -11.35 15.41 25.00
N ASP A 183 -10.36 16.30 24.84
CA ASP A 183 -10.32 17.42 23.90
C ASP A 183 -8.87 17.63 23.37
N ALA A 184 -8.06 16.57 23.36
CA ALA A 184 -6.69 16.64 22.86
C ALA A 184 -6.73 16.87 21.33
N SER A 185 -6.42 18.09 20.91
CA SER A 185 -6.19 18.41 19.50
C SER A 185 -5.18 17.43 18.90
N PRO A 186 -5.33 17.06 17.61
CA PRO A 186 -4.35 16.19 16.95
C PRO A 186 -2.95 16.80 17.05
N PRO A 187 -1.90 15.96 17.19
CA PRO A 187 -0.53 16.44 17.28
C PRO A 187 -0.11 17.17 16.01
N GLU A 188 0.79 18.14 16.14
CA GLU A 188 1.36 18.84 14.98
C GLU A 188 2.22 17.87 14.16
N VAL A 189 1.99 17.84 12.84
CA VAL A 189 2.74 16.98 11.92
C VAL A 189 4.01 17.71 11.45
N PRO A 190 5.21 17.17 11.70
CA PRO A 190 6.43 17.68 11.09
C PRO A 190 6.49 17.22 9.63
N TYR A 191 5.96 18.04 8.72
CA TYR A 191 5.95 17.73 7.29
C TYR A 191 7.35 17.76 6.69
N HIS A 192 7.62 16.79 5.82
CA HIS A 192 8.89 16.65 5.11
C HIS A 192 8.62 16.38 3.62
N LEU A 193 9.34 17.09 2.76
CA LEU A 193 9.47 16.70 1.36
C LEU A 193 10.60 15.69 1.24
N VAL A 194 10.25 14.49 0.78
CA VAL A 194 11.20 13.41 0.58
C VAL A 194 11.52 13.32 -0.91
N LEU A 195 12.79 13.54 -1.25
CA LEU A 195 13.31 13.28 -2.57
C LEU A 195 14.07 11.96 -2.54
N ARG A 196 13.59 10.97 -3.27
CA ARG A 196 14.26 9.67 -3.42
C ARG A 196 15.08 9.71 -4.71
N LYS A 197 16.32 9.22 -4.66
CA LYS A 197 17.11 9.02 -5.88
C LYS A 197 16.37 8.03 -6.78
N TYR A 198 16.17 8.39 -8.04
CA TYR A 198 15.49 7.50 -8.96
C TYR A 198 16.29 6.19 -9.12
N VAL A 199 15.58 5.08 -8.95
CA VAL A 199 16.06 3.73 -9.23
C VAL A 199 14.99 3.07 -10.07
N ASN A 200 15.40 2.45 -11.18
CA ASN A 200 14.49 1.66 -12.00
C ASN A 200 14.19 0.33 -11.28
N PHE A 201 13.07 0.29 -10.56
CA PHE A 201 12.58 -0.93 -9.95
C PHE A 201 11.85 -1.79 -10.98
N ASN A 202 12.13 -3.08 -10.97
CA ASN A 202 11.29 -4.04 -11.67
C ASN A 202 10.03 -4.27 -10.82
N PRO A 203 8.83 -3.85 -11.27
CA PRO A 203 7.61 -3.89 -10.45
C PRO A 203 7.26 -5.31 -9.95
N SER A 204 7.61 -6.34 -10.72
CA SER A 204 7.38 -7.75 -10.37
C SER A 204 8.09 -8.23 -9.10
N LEU A 205 9.11 -7.51 -8.63
CA LEU A 205 9.92 -7.88 -7.47
C LEU A 205 9.66 -6.99 -6.26
N GLU A 206 8.54 -6.28 -6.26
CA GLU A 206 8.02 -5.52 -5.14
C GLU A 206 6.87 -6.28 -4.48
N PHE A 207 6.92 -6.38 -3.15
CA PHE A 207 5.96 -7.15 -2.36
C PHE A 207 5.48 -6.34 -1.17
N ARG A 208 4.21 -6.50 -0.83
CA ARG A 208 3.61 -5.96 0.39
C ARG A 208 3.50 -7.05 1.44
N CYS A 209 3.89 -6.72 2.66
CA CYS A 209 4.01 -7.66 3.77
C CYS A 209 3.21 -7.16 4.97
N PHE A 210 2.38 -8.03 5.55
CA PHE A 210 1.47 -7.69 6.64
C PHE A 210 1.97 -8.30 7.94
N VAL A 211 2.17 -7.46 8.96
CA VAL A 211 2.67 -7.86 10.27
C VAL A 211 1.60 -7.62 11.31
N ARG A 212 1.29 -8.66 12.09
CA ARG A 212 0.41 -8.57 13.27
C ARG A 212 1.13 -9.19 14.46
N ASN A 213 1.08 -8.50 15.60
CA ASN A 213 1.70 -8.95 16.86
C ASN A 213 3.17 -9.37 16.68
N ARG A 214 3.93 -8.62 15.88
CA ARG A 214 5.36 -8.91 15.58
C ARG A 214 5.57 -10.23 14.83
N VAL A 215 4.54 -10.72 14.13
CA VAL A 215 4.58 -11.92 13.27
C VAL A 215 4.23 -11.51 11.84
N LEU A 216 5.04 -11.92 10.87
CA LEU A 216 4.75 -11.75 9.45
C LEU A 216 3.63 -12.71 9.05
N LEU A 217 2.42 -12.21 8.83
CA LEU A 217 1.24 -13.02 8.53
C LEU A 217 1.20 -13.46 7.07
N CYS A 218 1.35 -12.52 6.16
CA CYS A 218 1.18 -12.76 4.74
C CYS A 218 1.94 -11.75 3.88
N ILE A 219 2.15 -12.15 2.63
CA ILE A 219 2.91 -11.45 1.60
C ILE A 219 2.11 -11.50 0.30
N CYS A 220 2.04 -10.39 -0.43
CA CYS A 220 1.52 -10.38 -1.80
C CYS A 220 2.39 -9.59 -2.75
N GLN A 221 2.29 -9.93 -4.04
CA GLN A 221 2.83 -9.13 -5.12
C GLN A 221 2.21 -7.72 -5.12
N ARG A 222 3.05 -6.68 -5.29
CA ARG A 222 2.59 -5.29 -5.28
C ARG A 222 1.98 -4.83 -6.60
N ASP A 223 2.53 -5.33 -7.71
CA ASP A 223 2.07 -5.08 -9.07
C ASP A 223 0.91 -6.03 -9.44
N GLN A 224 -0.04 -5.58 -10.27
CA GLN A 224 -1.22 -6.36 -10.63
C GLN A 224 -1.03 -7.25 -11.87
N ASN A 225 0.11 -7.16 -12.58
CA ASN A 225 0.36 -8.00 -13.75
C ASN A 225 0.77 -9.42 -13.34
N HIS A 226 0.46 -10.40 -14.20
CA HIS A 226 0.94 -11.76 -14.02
C HIS A 226 2.41 -11.92 -14.44
N PHE A 227 3.22 -12.59 -13.62
CA PHE A 227 4.62 -12.91 -13.91
C PHE A 227 4.94 -14.39 -13.65
N ASP A 228 4.97 -15.20 -14.72
CA ASP A 228 5.24 -16.65 -14.67
C ASP A 228 6.50 -17.00 -13.87
N PHE A 229 7.57 -16.20 -14.00
CA PHE A 229 8.87 -16.49 -13.41
C PHE A 229 8.89 -16.39 -11.88
N LEU A 230 7.91 -15.75 -11.24
CA LEU A 230 7.87 -15.61 -9.78
C LEU A 230 7.48 -16.92 -9.07
N PHE A 231 6.68 -17.76 -9.71
CA PHE A 231 6.12 -18.97 -9.10
C PHE A 231 7.20 -19.97 -8.66
N PRO A 232 8.21 -20.32 -9.49
CA PRO A 232 9.31 -21.18 -9.07
C PRO A 232 10.19 -20.58 -7.96
N MET A 233 10.12 -19.26 -7.76
CA MET A 233 10.97 -18.51 -6.82
C MET A 233 10.26 -18.19 -5.50
N ARG A 234 8.94 -18.46 -5.41
CA ARG A 234 8.05 -18.01 -4.34
C ARG A 234 8.59 -18.35 -2.95
N ASP A 235 9.00 -19.60 -2.73
CA ASP A 235 9.45 -20.03 -1.40
C ASP A 235 10.80 -19.41 -1.03
N SER A 236 11.71 -19.25 -1.99
CA SER A 236 12.99 -18.54 -1.77
C SER A 236 12.78 -17.07 -1.43
N LEU A 237 11.86 -16.39 -2.14
CA LEU A 237 11.46 -15.02 -1.87
C LEU A 237 10.80 -14.91 -0.48
N ARG A 238 9.91 -15.85 -0.12
CA ARG A 238 9.29 -15.93 1.22
C ARG A 238 10.34 -15.98 2.32
N SER A 239 11.27 -16.95 2.24
CA SER A 239 12.31 -17.13 3.25
C SER A 239 13.21 -15.90 3.38
N ARG A 240 13.52 -15.23 2.26
CA ARG A 240 14.28 -13.97 2.29
C ARG A 240 13.51 -12.85 2.98
N ILE A 241 12.23 -12.68 2.67
CA ILE A 241 11.40 -11.62 3.25
C ILE A 241 11.21 -11.87 4.75
N GLN A 242 10.95 -13.12 5.14
CA GLN A 242 10.86 -13.53 6.54
C GLN A 242 12.16 -13.20 7.30
N ALA A 243 13.32 -13.62 6.78
CA ALA A 243 14.61 -13.32 7.41
C ALA A 243 14.88 -11.81 7.52
N PHE A 244 14.51 -11.04 6.49
CA PHE A 244 14.62 -9.57 6.53
C PHE A 244 13.74 -8.97 7.63
N PHE A 245 12.49 -9.43 7.76
CA PHE A 245 11.59 -9.00 8.82
C PHE A 245 12.15 -9.33 10.20
N ASP A 246 12.50 -10.60 10.45
CA ASP A 246 12.98 -11.08 11.75
C ASP A 246 14.25 -10.34 12.18
N GLU A 247 15.20 -10.13 11.26
CA GLU A 247 16.47 -9.49 11.60
C GLU A 247 16.41 -7.97 11.69
N LYS A 248 15.52 -7.30 10.94
CA LYS A 248 15.62 -5.84 10.70
C LYS A 248 14.42 -5.03 11.15
N LEU A 249 13.24 -5.63 11.32
CA LEU A 249 12.00 -4.91 11.60
C LEU A 249 11.28 -5.42 12.84
N LYS A 250 11.33 -6.75 13.09
CA LYS A 250 10.54 -7.44 14.11
C LYS A 250 10.62 -6.74 15.46
N ASP A 251 11.80 -6.49 16.01
CA ASP A 251 11.96 -5.88 17.34
C ASP A 251 12.33 -4.39 17.31
N THR A 252 12.53 -3.81 16.12
CA THR A 252 13.04 -2.44 15.97
C THR A 252 11.98 -1.44 15.54
N PHE A 253 10.89 -1.86 14.89
CA PHE A 253 9.77 -0.96 14.60
C PHE A 253 8.97 -0.73 15.89
N PRO A 254 8.45 0.48 16.18
CA PRO A 254 7.78 0.74 17.45
C PRO A 254 6.45 -0.03 17.58
N ASP A 255 5.71 -0.21 16.49
CA ASP A 255 4.38 -0.82 16.55
C ASP A 255 4.43 -2.33 16.28
N PRO A 256 3.58 -3.14 16.95
CA PRO A 256 3.51 -4.58 16.72
C PRO A 256 2.73 -4.97 15.46
N ASN A 257 1.85 -4.08 15.00
CA ASN A 257 1.01 -4.27 13.81
C ASN A 257 1.37 -3.19 12.79
N PHE A 258 1.78 -3.58 11.59
CA PHE A 258 2.10 -2.65 10.52
C PHE A 258 2.19 -3.39 9.18
N VAL A 259 2.26 -2.63 8.10
CA VAL A 259 2.46 -3.15 6.76
C VAL A 259 3.77 -2.57 6.23
N PHE A 260 4.58 -3.36 5.54
CA PHE A 260 5.81 -2.86 4.92
C PHE A 260 5.95 -3.36 3.49
N ASP A 261 6.50 -2.51 2.64
CA ASP A 261 6.74 -2.80 1.23
C ASP A 261 8.25 -3.07 1.02
N VAL A 262 8.57 -4.17 0.34
CA VAL A 262 9.96 -4.58 0.06
C VAL A 262 10.21 -4.83 -1.41
N TYR A 263 11.41 -4.49 -1.85
CA TYR A 263 11.92 -4.78 -3.18
C TYR A 263 13.11 -5.74 -3.13
N LEU A 264 13.10 -6.77 -3.97
CA LEU A 264 14.15 -7.80 -4.02
C LEU A 264 14.92 -7.74 -5.35
N PRO A 265 15.95 -6.86 -5.47
CA PRO A 265 16.71 -6.72 -6.71
C PRO A 265 17.38 -8.04 -7.10
N PRO A 266 17.50 -8.36 -8.40
CA PRO A 266 18.37 -9.43 -8.88
C PRO A 266 19.78 -9.30 -8.28
N PRO A 267 20.43 -10.39 -7.84
CA PRO A 267 20.05 -11.80 -7.98
C PRO A 267 19.14 -12.31 -6.83
N HIS A 268 18.30 -11.45 -6.27
CA HIS A 268 17.43 -11.73 -5.12
C HIS A 268 18.27 -12.24 -3.95
N GLN A 269 19.31 -11.48 -3.60
CA GLN A 269 20.22 -11.76 -2.45
C GLN A 269 20.11 -10.75 -1.30
N ARG A 270 19.34 -9.68 -1.49
CA ARG A 270 19.02 -8.70 -0.46
C ARG A 270 17.60 -8.21 -0.64
N ALA A 271 17.00 -7.72 0.42
CA ALA A 271 15.73 -7.00 0.40
C ALA A 271 16.01 -5.52 0.70
N TRP A 272 15.28 -4.64 0.02
CA TRP A 272 15.25 -3.21 0.29
C TRP A 272 13.88 -2.82 0.83
N LEU A 273 13.86 -2.08 1.94
CA LEU A 273 12.63 -1.46 2.45
C LEU A 273 12.25 -0.27 1.58
N VAL A 274 11.04 -0.32 1.02
CA VAL A 274 10.47 0.69 0.13
C VAL A 274 9.56 1.64 0.89
N ASP A 275 8.71 1.11 1.76
CA ASP A 275 7.81 1.90 2.61
C ASP A 275 7.34 1.12 3.84
N ILE A 276 6.83 1.85 4.83
CA ILE A 276 6.08 1.31 5.97
C ILE A 276 4.75 2.05 6.04
N ASN A 277 3.65 1.31 6.14
CA ASN A 277 2.29 1.79 6.15
C ASN A 277 1.57 1.32 7.44
N PRO A 278 0.59 2.08 7.93
CA PRO A 278 -0.16 1.70 9.11
C PRO A 278 -1.00 0.44 8.90
N TRP A 279 -1.19 -0.32 9.97
CA TRP A 279 -2.20 -1.36 10.07
C TRP A 279 -3.59 -0.73 10.22
N ALA A 280 -4.15 -0.31 9.09
CA ALA A 280 -5.39 0.44 9.04
C ALA A 280 -6.07 0.24 7.68
N GLU A 281 -7.38 0.45 7.63
CA GLU A 281 -8.21 0.29 6.42
C GLU A 281 -7.71 1.13 5.23
N ARG A 282 -7.12 2.30 5.51
CA ARG A 282 -6.50 3.18 4.50
C ARG A 282 -5.34 2.55 3.73
N THR A 283 -4.71 1.51 4.25
CA THR A 283 -3.62 0.81 3.58
C THR A 283 -4.21 -0.25 2.66
N ASP A 284 -4.01 -0.12 1.35
CA ASP A 284 -4.55 -1.07 0.36
C ASP A 284 -4.05 -2.53 0.60
N PRO A 285 -4.95 -3.51 0.80
CA PRO A 285 -4.57 -4.90 1.05
C PRO A 285 -4.16 -5.66 -0.23
N LEU A 286 -4.37 -5.08 -1.42
CA LEU A 286 -3.99 -5.63 -2.73
C LEU A 286 -4.66 -6.98 -3.03
N LEU A 287 -3.87 -8.07 -3.08
CA LEU A 287 -4.35 -9.43 -3.36
C LEU A 287 -5.05 -10.09 -2.16
N PHE A 288 -5.28 -9.32 -1.11
CA PHE A 288 -6.01 -9.74 0.07
C PHE A 288 -7.21 -8.82 0.35
N GLY A 289 -8.16 -9.29 1.14
CA GLY A 289 -9.15 -8.49 1.83
C GLY A 289 -8.73 -8.19 3.28
N TRP A 290 -9.06 -7.01 3.80
CA TRP A 290 -8.76 -6.73 5.20
C TRP A 290 -9.49 -7.66 6.18
N LEU A 291 -10.72 -8.04 5.87
CA LEU A 291 -11.47 -8.98 6.73
C LEU A 291 -10.75 -10.33 6.85
N GLU A 292 -10.24 -10.87 5.74
CA GLU A 292 -9.49 -12.13 5.80
C GLU A 292 -8.17 -11.96 6.56
N ILE A 293 -7.41 -10.88 6.35
CA ILE A 293 -6.17 -10.61 7.08
C ILE A 293 -6.43 -10.54 8.59
N LEU A 294 -7.51 -9.85 8.99
CA LEU A 294 -7.89 -9.71 10.39
C LEU A 294 -8.33 -11.05 11.01
N GLN A 295 -8.85 -11.97 10.22
CA GLN A 295 -9.31 -13.29 10.66
C GLN A 295 -8.28 -14.42 10.46
N MET A 296 -7.17 -14.17 9.76
CA MET A 296 -6.09 -15.14 9.58
C MET A 296 -5.62 -15.66 10.94
N LYS A 297 -5.22 -16.92 11.01
CA LYS A 297 -4.53 -17.45 12.19
C LYS A 297 -3.09 -16.96 12.16
N ASP A 298 -2.54 -16.65 13.33
CA ASP A 298 -1.12 -16.32 13.43
C ASP A 298 -0.30 -17.53 12.98
N PRO A 299 0.71 -17.32 12.12
CA PRO A 299 1.77 -18.29 11.92
C PRO A 299 2.33 -18.75 13.24
N ILE A 300 2.15 -20.04 13.55
CA ILE A 300 2.78 -20.69 14.69
C ILE A 300 4.28 -20.67 14.40
N GLY A 301 4.94 -19.61 14.84
CA GLY A 301 6.38 -19.62 15.00
C GLY A 301 6.72 -20.68 16.03
N ILE A 302 7.73 -21.51 15.74
CA ILE A 302 8.45 -22.24 16.78
C ILE A 302 8.95 -21.17 17.74
N GLN A 303 8.20 -20.91 18.80
CA GLN A 303 8.75 -20.20 19.94
C GLN A 303 9.81 -21.14 20.48
N GLU A 304 11.08 -20.76 20.37
CA GLU A 304 12.09 -21.28 21.27
C GLU A 304 11.67 -20.82 22.67
N GLU A 305 10.70 -21.52 23.27
CA GLU A 305 10.43 -21.41 24.68
C GLU A 305 11.68 -21.93 25.40
N ASP A 306 12.45 -21.00 25.97
CA ASP A 306 13.42 -21.26 27.01
C ASP A 306 12.75 -22.07 28.13
N GLY A 307 12.75 -23.41 28.03
CA GLY A 307 12.34 -24.27 29.15
C GLY A 307 11.71 -25.63 28.89
N ALA A 308 11.58 -26.14 27.66
CA ALA A 308 11.10 -27.51 27.43
C ALA A 308 12.10 -28.34 26.60
N GLU A 309 12.32 -29.56 27.05
CA GLU A 309 13.42 -30.45 26.69
C GLU A 309 13.68 -30.59 25.18
N GLU A 310 14.96 -30.42 24.82
CA GLU A 310 15.51 -30.51 23.46
C GLU A 310 15.12 -31.82 22.75
N GLN A 311 14.22 -31.74 21.76
CA GLN A 311 14.12 -32.75 20.72
C GLN A 311 14.87 -32.26 19.47
N PHE A 312 16.18 -32.57 19.42
CA PHE A 312 16.99 -32.32 18.24
C PHE A 312 16.53 -33.21 17.07
N VAL A 313 15.87 -32.63 16.06
CA VAL A 313 15.81 -33.24 14.73
C VAL A 313 17.08 -32.85 13.96
N ARG A 314 18.11 -33.69 14.04
CA ARG A 314 19.30 -33.58 13.18
C ARG A 314 18.95 -34.00 11.75
N LEU A 315 18.68 -33.04 10.88
CA LEU A 315 18.67 -33.26 9.43
C LEU A 315 20.11 -33.45 8.93
N SER A 316 20.55 -34.72 8.90
CA SER A 316 21.78 -35.11 8.21
C SER A 316 21.48 -35.33 6.72
N LEU A 317 21.80 -34.33 5.89
CA LEU A 317 21.87 -34.49 4.45
C LEU A 317 23.18 -35.20 4.10
N ASN A 318 23.14 -36.52 3.96
CA ASN A 318 24.15 -37.26 3.21
C ASN A 318 23.45 -38.25 2.28
N GLY A 319 23.81 -38.16 0.99
CA GLY A 319 23.17 -38.89 -0.08
C GLY A 319 23.27 -40.42 0.03
N ASN A 320 22.37 -41.03 -0.74
CA ASN A 320 22.12 -42.46 -0.99
C ASN A 320 21.08 -43.13 -0.08
N ASN A 321 19.89 -43.30 -0.68
CA ASN A 321 18.81 -44.25 -0.42
C ASN A 321 18.43 -44.55 1.05
N PRO A 322 17.22 -44.17 1.50
CA PRO A 322 16.65 -44.75 2.71
C PRO A 322 15.93 -46.05 2.34
N THR A 323 16.52 -47.18 2.72
CA THR A 323 15.78 -48.44 2.90
C THR A 323 15.33 -48.48 4.35
N ILE A 324 14.02 -48.38 4.59
CA ILE A 324 13.43 -48.58 5.92
C ILE A 324 13.48 -50.09 6.22
N LEU A 325 14.23 -50.47 7.24
CA LEU A 325 14.17 -51.79 7.88
C LEU A 325 13.08 -51.73 8.94
N ASP A 326 11.91 -52.29 8.64
CA ASP A 326 10.95 -52.74 9.64
C ASP A 326 11.14 -54.25 9.87
N THR A 327 11.27 -54.63 11.13
CA THR A 327 11.44 -56.01 11.57
C THR A 327 10.10 -56.54 12.05
N GLY A 328 9.39 -57.32 11.21
CA GLY A 328 8.15 -57.96 11.67
C GLY A 328 7.32 -58.71 10.62
N ALA A 329 7.82 -59.85 10.15
CA ALA A 329 7.06 -61.04 9.71
C ALA A 329 5.92 -60.92 8.65
N ALA A 330 6.26 -61.43 7.45
CA ALA A 330 5.50 -62.36 6.59
C ALA A 330 4.14 -61.95 5.97
N GLY A 331 4.13 -61.88 4.63
CA GLY A 331 2.93 -62.03 3.79
C GLY A 331 3.15 -61.53 2.36
N GLU A 332 3.42 -62.44 1.42
CA GLU A 332 3.50 -62.19 -0.02
C GLU A 332 2.13 -61.80 -0.62
N SER A 333 2.09 -60.83 -1.56
CA SER A 333 1.29 -60.91 -2.80
C SER A 333 1.55 -59.69 -3.71
N ASP A 334 1.95 -59.96 -4.94
CA ASP A 334 1.88 -59.09 -6.13
C ASP A 334 0.45 -58.60 -6.39
N SER A 335 0.30 -57.39 -6.98
CA SER A 335 -0.61 -57.08 -8.10
C SER A 335 -1.02 -55.60 -8.20
N GLU A 336 -0.54 -54.96 -9.28
CA GLU A 336 -1.21 -54.01 -10.18
C GLU A 336 -1.61 -52.57 -9.77
N SER A 337 -1.36 -51.70 -10.77
CA SER A 337 -2.21 -50.62 -11.30
C SER A 337 -1.78 -49.17 -11.04
N GLU A 338 -1.47 -48.50 -12.15
CA GLU A 338 -1.36 -47.06 -12.30
C GLU A 338 -2.77 -46.46 -12.27
N SER A 339 -3.01 -45.53 -11.36
CA SER A 339 -4.12 -44.57 -11.43
C SER A 339 -3.63 -43.24 -10.88
N GLU A 340 -3.55 -42.25 -11.78
CA GLU A 340 -3.47 -40.84 -11.44
C GLU A 340 -4.78 -40.42 -10.77
N GLU A 341 -4.73 -40.10 -9.48
CA GLU A 341 -5.83 -39.42 -8.79
C GLU A 341 -5.27 -38.30 -7.92
N ASP A 342 -5.69 -37.08 -8.27
CA ASP A 342 -5.86 -35.85 -7.49
C ASP A 342 -5.23 -35.84 -6.08
N LEU A 343 -4.13 -35.09 -5.96
CA LEU A 343 -3.64 -34.62 -4.66
C LEU A 343 -4.55 -33.49 -4.16
N GLU A 344 -5.64 -33.87 -3.50
CA GLU A 344 -6.25 -33.03 -2.49
C GLU A 344 -5.18 -32.80 -1.41
N ASP A 345 -4.82 -31.54 -1.18
CA ASP A 345 -3.90 -31.12 -0.12
C ASP A 345 -4.50 -31.52 1.24
N GLU A 346 -4.26 -32.75 1.69
CA GLU A 346 -4.42 -33.15 3.08
C GLU A 346 -3.51 -32.25 3.91
N PHE A 347 -4.12 -31.47 4.81
CA PHE A 347 -3.43 -30.64 5.78
C PHE A 347 -2.58 -31.54 6.69
N ASP A 348 -1.30 -31.70 6.31
CA ASP A 348 -0.28 -32.25 7.20
C ASP A 348 -0.11 -31.26 8.37
N ASP A 349 -0.57 -31.67 9.55
CA ASP A 349 -0.58 -30.91 10.82
C ASP A 349 0.85 -30.62 11.35
N ASP A 350 1.89 -31.08 10.63
CA ASP A 350 3.31 -30.96 10.98
C ASP A 350 4.10 -29.96 10.13
N ASN A 351 3.46 -29.27 9.16
CA ASN A 351 4.15 -28.21 8.41
C ASN A 351 4.15 -26.90 9.22
N PRO A 352 5.33 -26.29 9.48
CA PRO A 352 5.39 -25.01 10.18
C PRO A 352 4.54 -24.00 9.42
N PHE A 353 3.62 -23.32 10.12
CA PHE A 353 2.73 -22.36 9.50
C PHE A 353 3.58 -21.20 8.98
N LEU A 354 3.87 -21.19 7.69
CA LEU A 354 4.62 -20.14 7.02
C LEU A 354 3.69 -18.98 6.66
N PRO A 355 4.22 -17.75 6.49
CA PRO A 355 3.41 -16.64 6.00
C PRO A 355 2.77 -16.97 4.65
N GLU A 356 1.47 -16.72 4.52
CA GLU A 356 0.75 -16.94 3.26
C GLU A 356 1.34 -16.03 2.18
N PHE A 357 1.65 -16.57 0.99
CA PHE A 357 2.25 -15.79 -0.09
C PHE A 357 1.43 -15.90 -1.38
N ARG A 358 0.73 -14.81 -1.74
CA ARG A 358 -0.05 -14.69 -2.97
C ARG A 358 0.71 -13.99 -4.09
N LEU A 359 0.66 -14.58 -5.28
CA LEU A 359 1.13 -14.01 -6.54
C LEU A 359 -0.07 -13.93 -7.50
N VAL A 360 -0.07 -12.96 -8.40
CA VAL A 360 -1.11 -12.83 -9.42
C VAL A 360 -1.05 -14.05 -10.34
N LYS A 361 -2.16 -14.80 -10.45
CA LYS A 361 -2.27 -15.97 -11.33
C LYS A 361 -2.60 -15.54 -12.74
N ARG A 362 -2.32 -16.44 -13.69
CA ARG A 362 -2.56 -16.18 -15.11
C ARG A 362 -4.04 -15.97 -15.40
N ASP A 363 -4.93 -16.67 -14.70
CA ASP A 363 -6.37 -16.63 -14.95
C ASP A 363 -7.11 -15.58 -14.09
N ASP A 364 -6.37 -14.75 -13.33
CA ASP A 364 -6.98 -13.71 -12.52
C ASP A 364 -7.53 -12.59 -13.42
N PRO A 365 -8.83 -12.24 -13.34
CA PRO A 365 -9.44 -11.21 -14.19
C PRO A 365 -8.75 -9.84 -14.06
N GLU A 366 -8.21 -9.55 -12.88
CA GLU A 366 -7.51 -8.29 -12.58
C GLU A 366 -6.16 -8.19 -13.30
N ALA A 367 -5.53 -9.32 -13.65
CA ALA A 367 -4.26 -9.35 -14.38
C ALA A 367 -4.37 -8.83 -15.82
N TYR A 368 -5.59 -8.76 -16.36
CA TYR A 368 -5.90 -8.28 -17.71
C TYR A 368 -6.77 -7.03 -17.74
N ALA A 369 -6.97 -6.37 -16.59
CA ALA A 369 -7.71 -5.12 -16.49
C ALA A 369 -6.85 -3.94 -16.99
N PHE A 370 -6.54 -3.91 -18.28
CA PHE A 370 -5.67 -2.92 -18.93
C PHE A 370 -6.21 -1.48 -18.94
N THR A 371 -7.43 -1.23 -18.45
CA THR A 371 -8.14 0.06 -18.63
C THR A 371 -8.52 0.78 -17.34
N THR A 372 -8.24 0.22 -16.16
CA THR A 372 -8.53 0.91 -14.89
C THR A 372 -7.26 1.57 -14.37
N PRO A 373 -7.24 2.90 -14.15
CA PRO A 373 -6.10 3.55 -13.50
C PRO A 373 -5.87 2.89 -12.14
N GLN A 374 -4.65 2.40 -11.88
CA GLN A 374 -4.29 1.67 -10.65
C GLN A 374 -4.52 2.46 -9.35
N TYR A 375 -4.81 3.76 -9.44
CA TYR A 375 -4.96 4.68 -8.32
C TYR A 375 -6.26 5.49 -8.36
N SER A 376 -7.28 5.08 -9.14
CA SER A 376 -8.56 5.79 -9.13
C SER A 376 -9.24 5.65 -7.77
N ALA A 377 -9.27 6.72 -6.98
CA ALA A 377 -9.94 6.81 -5.67
C ALA A 377 -11.48 6.70 -5.74
N SER A 378 -12.02 6.23 -6.86
CA SER A 378 -13.40 5.80 -6.99
C SER A 378 -13.44 4.74 -8.08
N LYS A 379 -13.77 3.50 -7.70
CA LYS A 379 -14.28 2.52 -8.67
C LYS A 379 -15.45 3.21 -9.36
N LEU A 380 -15.25 3.59 -10.62
CA LEU A 380 -16.23 4.34 -11.40
C LEU A 380 -17.58 3.60 -11.36
N PRO A 381 -18.71 4.32 -11.22
CA PRO A 381 -20.03 3.70 -11.26
C PRO A 381 -20.16 2.80 -12.48
N LYS A 382 -20.83 1.65 -12.32
CA LYS A 382 -20.96 0.60 -13.35
C LYS A 382 -21.38 1.14 -14.72
N GLU A 383 -22.21 2.18 -14.74
CA GLU A 383 -22.69 2.86 -15.95
C GLU A 383 -21.58 3.60 -16.72
N VAL A 384 -20.58 4.15 -16.04
CA VAL A 384 -19.41 4.82 -16.65
C VAL A 384 -18.46 3.80 -17.27
N VAL A 385 -18.33 2.63 -16.61
CA VAL A 385 -17.56 1.50 -17.13
C VAL A 385 -18.25 0.89 -18.35
N GLU A 386 -19.58 0.80 -18.36
CA GLU A 386 -20.35 0.27 -19.48
C GLU A 386 -20.33 1.23 -20.70
N ALA A 387 -20.32 2.55 -20.44
CA ALA A 387 -20.18 3.58 -21.47
C ALA A 387 -18.78 3.63 -22.11
N SER A 388 -17.73 3.24 -21.39
CA SER A 388 -16.36 3.17 -21.95
C SER A 388 -16.17 1.93 -22.83
N MET A 389 -16.88 0.84 -22.55
CA MET A 389 -16.87 -0.38 -23.37
C MET A 389 -17.60 -0.22 -24.71
N THR A 390 -18.45 0.80 -24.87
CA THR A 390 -19.27 1.02 -26.08
C THR A 390 -18.58 1.86 -27.16
N GLY A 391 -17.27 2.15 -27.01
CA GLY A 391 -16.48 2.88 -27.99
C GLY A 391 -16.79 4.39 -28.03
N PRO A 392 -16.25 5.14 -29.01
CA PRO A 392 -16.27 6.62 -29.01
C PRO A 392 -17.66 7.26 -28.95
N GLY A 393 -18.70 6.52 -29.36
CA GLY A 393 -20.10 6.97 -29.29
C GLY A 393 -20.76 6.84 -27.92
N GLY A 394 -20.38 5.82 -27.12
CA GLY A 394 -20.99 5.58 -25.80
C GLY A 394 -20.66 6.67 -24.79
N MET A 395 -19.42 7.17 -24.81
CA MET A 395 -18.97 8.25 -23.94
C MET A 395 -19.55 9.62 -24.35
N SER A 396 -19.78 9.84 -25.64
CA SER A 396 -20.45 11.04 -26.18
C SER A 396 -21.92 11.11 -25.79
N GLU A 397 -22.66 9.99 -25.85
CA GLU A 397 -24.04 9.94 -25.38
C GLU A 397 -24.14 10.10 -23.86
N PHE A 398 -23.19 9.51 -23.11
CA PHE A 398 -23.13 9.68 -21.66
C PHE A 398 -22.86 11.13 -21.26
N LEU A 399 -21.88 11.79 -21.88
CA LEU A 399 -21.58 13.21 -21.66
C LEU A 399 -22.79 14.13 -21.97
N GLY A 400 -23.53 13.84 -23.04
CA GLY A 400 -24.76 14.57 -23.37
C GLY A 400 -25.84 14.39 -22.30
N LYS A 401 -26.09 13.16 -21.85
CA LYS A 401 -27.05 12.88 -20.77
C LYS A 401 -26.63 13.48 -19.44
N TRP A 402 -25.32 13.51 -19.14
CA TRP A 402 -24.79 14.13 -17.91
C TRP A 402 -24.92 15.66 -17.93
N GLN A 403 -24.69 16.28 -19.08
CA GLN A 403 -24.95 17.71 -19.27
C GLN A 403 -26.43 18.05 -19.12
N ASP A 404 -27.33 17.21 -19.63
CA ASP A 404 -28.78 17.38 -19.45
C ASP A 404 -29.21 17.21 -17.98
N ILE A 405 -28.61 16.27 -17.24
CA ILE A 405 -28.88 16.05 -15.81
C ILE A 405 -28.38 17.24 -14.97
N LEU A 406 -27.17 17.74 -15.24
CA LEU A 406 -26.62 18.94 -14.59
C LEU A 406 -27.46 20.18 -14.90
N ALA A 407 -27.83 20.39 -16.16
CA ALA A 407 -28.67 21.52 -16.57
C ALA A 407 -30.05 21.48 -15.90
N LYS A 408 -30.62 20.28 -15.72
CA LYS A 408 -31.89 20.08 -15.04
C LYS A 408 -31.79 20.31 -13.52
N GLN A 409 -30.70 19.90 -12.88
CA GLN A 409 -30.44 20.20 -11.46
C GLN A 409 -30.23 21.70 -11.22
N THR A 410 -29.55 22.41 -12.12
CA THR A 410 -29.38 23.87 -12.02
C THR A 410 -30.70 24.61 -12.21
N GLN A 411 -31.58 24.15 -13.12
CA GLN A 411 -32.93 24.70 -13.27
C GLN A 411 -33.83 24.42 -12.05
N GLU A 412 -33.72 23.24 -11.44
CA GLU A 412 -34.46 22.90 -10.22
C GLU A 412 -33.99 23.77 -9.04
N SER A 413 -32.68 24.03 -8.89
CA SER A 413 -32.14 24.91 -7.84
C SER A 413 -32.47 26.40 -8.01
N ASP A 414 -32.57 26.88 -9.27
CA ASP A 414 -33.00 28.26 -9.55
C ASP A 414 -34.51 28.43 -9.35
N SER A 415 -35.31 27.38 -9.53
CA SER A 415 -36.76 27.44 -9.31
C SER A 415 -37.15 27.44 -7.82
N ASP A 416 -36.33 26.83 -6.96
CA ASP A 416 -36.54 26.81 -5.50
C ASP A 416 -36.11 28.13 -4.80
N SER A 417 -35.34 28.98 -5.47
CA SER A 417 -34.87 30.26 -4.93
C SER A 417 -35.76 31.47 -5.27
N GLU A 418 -36.68 31.34 -6.25
CA GLU A 418 -37.71 32.37 -6.55
C GLU A 418 -39.07 32.15 -5.86
N GLY A 419 -39.28 31.02 -5.18
CA GLY A 419 -40.54 30.70 -4.48
C GLY A 419 -40.67 31.23 -3.03
N GLY A 420 -39.62 31.86 -2.50
CA GLY A 420 -39.55 32.32 -1.10
C GLY A 420 -39.52 33.84 -0.95
N ARG A 421 -40.64 34.52 -1.22
CA ARG A 421 -40.89 35.89 -0.75
C ARG A 421 -42.28 36.04 -0.14
#